data_AF-A0A8T9SZY3-F1
#
_entry.id   AF-A0A8T9SZY3-F1
#
_cell.length_a   1.000
_cell.length_b   1.000
_cell.length_c   1.000
_cell.angle_alpha   90.00
_cell.angle_beta   90.00
_cell.angle_gamma   90.00
#
_symmetry.space_group_name_H-M   'P 1'
#
loop_
_entity.id
_entity.type
_entity.pdbx_description
1 polymer ?
#
loop_
_entity_poly.entity_id
_entity_poly.type
_entity_poly.pdbx_seq_one_letter_code
_entity_poly.pdbx_strand_id
1 'polypeptide(L)'
;MTQEKIERGLAITAEIAGLKTEVEELQRNEYYLRIIKVDESLPVEQWLSITYVNPEGNPDEAEIKAFLESLIARRTAKIAELESEFESL
;
A
#
# COMPACT_ATOMS: atom_id res chain seq x y z
N MET A 1 -27.13 15.46 -14.62
CA MET A 1 -26.03 14.47 -14.67
C MET A 1 -25.73 14.19 -16.14
N THR A 2 -24.47 14.29 -16.57
CA THR A 2 -24.06 14.06 -17.97
C THR A 2 -23.35 12.70 -18.10
N GLN A 3 -23.29 12.14 -19.30
CA GLN A 3 -22.56 10.88 -19.55
C GLN A 3 -21.08 11.00 -19.14
N GLU A 4 -20.45 12.14 -19.41
CA GLU A 4 -19.08 12.46 -18.98
C GLU A 4 -18.91 12.41 -17.44
N LYS A 5 -19.89 12.94 -16.69
CA LYS A 5 -19.87 12.86 -15.21
C LYS A 5 -20.02 11.41 -14.71
N ILE A 6 -20.80 10.58 -15.39
CA ILE A 6 -20.97 9.16 -15.05
C ILE A 6 -19.67 8.39 -15.33
N GLU A 7 -19.07 8.57 -16.50
CA GLU A 7 -17.81 7.92 -16.88
C GLU A 7 -16.67 8.30 -15.92
N ARG A 8 -16.58 9.58 -15.54
CA ARG A 8 -15.61 10.04 -14.54
C ARG A 8 -15.86 9.45 -13.15
N GLY A 9 -17.12 9.40 -12.70
CA GLY A 9 -17.47 8.80 -11.41
C GLY A 9 -17.12 7.31 -11.34
N LEU A 10 -17.36 6.56 -12.43
CA LEU A 10 -16.98 5.15 -12.53
C LEU A 10 -15.45 4.96 -12.48
N ALA A 11 -14.70 5.80 -13.19
CA ALA A 11 -13.24 5.76 -13.16
C ALA A 11 -12.67 6.01 -11.76
N ILE A 12 -13.17 7.03 -11.06
CA ILE A 12 -12.77 7.34 -9.68
C ILE A 12 -13.10 6.17 -8.74
N THR A 13 -14.28 5.57 -8.87
CA THR A 13 -14.67 4.42 -8.04
C THR A 13 -13.74 3.23 -8.24
N ALA A 14 -13.35 2.94 -9.49
CA ALA A 14 -12.41 1.87 -9.81
C ALA A 14 -11.01 2.14 -9.24
N GLU A 15 -10.53 3.39 -9.32
CA GLU A 15 -9.23 3.80 -8.77
C GLU A 15 -9.21 3.69 -7.24
N ILE A 16 -10.26 4.17 -6.55
CA ILE A 16 -10.40 4.03 -5.09
C ILE A 16 -10.39 2.55 -4.69
N ALA A 17 -11.13 1.70 -5.41
CA ALA A 17 -11.18 0.26 -5.11
C ALA A 17 -9.78 -0.38 -5.25
N GLY A 18 -9.05 -0.08 -6.32
CA GLY A 18 -7.68 -0.56 -6.51
C GLY A 18 -6.73 -0.10 -5.41
N LEU A 19 -6.76 1.19 -5.05
CA LEU A 19 -5.92 1.74 -3.98
C LEU A 19 -6.23 1.14 -2.62
N LYS A 20 -7.50 0.82 -2.31
CA LYS A 20 -7.87 0.14 -1.06
C LYS A 20 -7.27 -1.26 -0.97
N THR A 21 -7.32 -2.03 -2.07
CA THR A 21 -6.64 -3.33 -2.15
C THR A 21 -5.13 -3.21 -1.95
N GLU A 22 -4.47 -2.22 -2.56
CA GLU A 22 -3.04 -1.97 -2.34
C GLU A 22 -2.72 -1.65 -0.87
N VAL A 23 -3.53 -0.81 -0.21
CA VAL A 23 -3.35 -0.49 1.22
C VAL A 23 -3.48 -1.73 2.10
N GLU A 24 -4.50 -2.55 1.87
CA GLU A 24 -4.70 -3.80 2.61
C GLU A 24 -3.51 -4.77 2.44
N GLU A 25 -2.95 -4.86 1.24
CA GLU A 25 -1.78 -5.68 0.96
C GLU A 25 -0.53 -5.14 1.67
N LEU A 26 -0.29 -3.82 1.62
CA LEU A 26 0.82 -3.19 2.34
C LEU A 26 0.70 -3.38 3.86
N GLN A 27 -0.50 -3.25 4.43
CA GLN A 27 -0.75 -3.50 5.85
C GLN A 27 -0.52 -4.97 6.22
N ARG A 28 -0.91 -5.90 5.34
CA ARG A 28 -0.63 -7.32 5.52
C ARG A 28 0.88 -7.61 5.51
N ASN A 29 1.62 -6.98 4.61
CA ASN A 29 3.08 -7.10 4.55
C ASN A 29 3.75 -6.52 5.81
N GLU A 30 3.27 -5.38 6.33
CA GLU A 30 3.71 -4.83 7.61
C GLU A 30 3.46 -5.82 8.77
N TYR A 31 2.29 -6.47 8.78
CA TYR A 31 1.95 -7.48 9.79
C TYR A 31 2.86 -8.72 9.70
N TYR A 32 3.19 -9.19 8.50
CA TYR A 32 4.12 -10.31 8.33
C TYR A 32 5.53 -10.00 8.84
N LEU A 33 6.04 -8.79 8.58
CA LEU A 33 7.31 -8.35 9.18
C LEU A 33 7.28 -8.44 10.72
N ARG A 34 6.13 -8.17 11.33
CA ARG A 34 5.93 -8.26 12.78
C ARG A 34 5.83 -9.69 13.30
N ILE A 35 5.24 -10.63 12.55
CA ILE A 35 5.13 -12.05 12.97
C ILE A 35 6.47 -12.77 12.86
N ILE A 36 7.25 -12.51 11.81
CA ILE A 36 8.56 -13.17 11.61
C ILE A 36 9.49 -12.89 12.81
N LYS A 37 9.34 -11.74 13.47
CA LYS A 37 10.01 -11.42 14.75
C LYS A 37 9.66 -12.34 15.93
N VAL A 38 8.52 -13.02 15.92
CA VAL A 38 8.08 -13.92 17.00
C VAL A 38 8.61 -15.34 16.78
N ASP A 39 9.02 -15.67 15.55
CA ASP A 39 9.52 -17.00 15.19
C ASP A 39 10.81 -16.86 14.36
N GLU A 40 11.96 -16.82 15.05
CA GLU A 40 13.32 -16.72 14.46
C GLU A 40 13.71 -17.91 13.55
N SER A 41 12.78 -18.80 13.22
CA SER A 41 13.01 -20.01 12.42
C SER A 41 12.62 -19.92 10.93
N LEU A 42 12.06 -18.79 10.47
CA LEU A 42 11.60 -18.64 9.10
C LEU A 42 12.75 -18.32 8.11
N PRO A 43 12.92 -19.07 7.00
CA PRO A 43 14.01 -18.88 6.05
C PRO A 43 14.00 -17.50 5.39
N VAL A 44 15.17 -16.86 5.36
CA VAL A 44 15.47 -15.57 4.73
C VAL A 44 15.01 -15.49 3.26
N GLU A 45 14.85 -16.64 2.58
CA GLU A 45 14.43 -16.73 1.19
C GLU A 45 13.01 -16.19 0.93
N GLN A 46 12.13 -16.10 1.94
CA GLN A 46 10.83 -15.42 1.81
C GLN A 46 10.89 -13.89 1.95
N TRP A 47 12.00 -13.33 2.43
CA TRP A 47 12.19 -11.88 2.52
C TRP A 47 12.38 -11.22 1.15
N LEU A 48 12.96 -11.97 0.20
CA LEU A 48 13.41 -11.43 -1.08
C LEU A 48 12.29 -11.05 -2.05
N SER A 49 11.02 -11.37 -1.75
CA SER A 49 9.90 -10.88 -2.57
C SER A 49 9.39 -9.49 -2.18
N ILE A 50 9.87 -8.91 -1.07
CA ILE A 50 9.43 -7.59 -0.58
C ILE A 50 10.53 -6.51 -0.75
N THR A 51 11.80 -6.90 -0.81
CA THR A 51 12.94 -5.96 -0.82
C THR A 51 13.73 -6.00 -2.12
N TYR A 52 13.19 -5.40 -3.18
CA TYR A 52 14.06 -4.76 -4.18
C TYR A 52 14.32 -3.33 -3.70
N VAL A 53 15.59 -2.89 -3.77
CA VAL A 53 16.17 -1.61 -3.31
C VAL A 53 16.95 -1.72 -1.98
N ASN A 54 18.08 -2.41 -1.99
CA ASN A 54 19.39 -1.83 -1.62
C ASN A 54 20.52 -2.86 -1.90
N PRO A 55 21.40 -2.65 -2.90
CA PRO A 55 22.48 -3.61 -3.20
C PRO A 55 23.67 -3.56 -2.21
N GLU A 56 23.71 -2.64 -1.25
CA GLU A 56 24.88 -2.45 -0.36
C GLU A 56 24.60 -2.61 1.16
N GLY A 57 23.43 -3.10 1.56
CA GLY A 57 23.19 -3.41 2.98
C GLY A 57 21.82 -4.02 3.17
N ASN A 58 21.71 -5.03 4.03
CA ASN A 58 20.41 -5.49 4.51
C ASN A 58 19.67 -4.28 5.08
N PRO A 59 18.56 -3.81 4.47
CA PRO A 59 17.83 -2.67 5.00
C PRO A 59 17.39 -3.00 6.43
N ASP A 60 17.61 -2.06 7.35
CA ASP A 60 17.18 -2.24 8.73
C ASP A 60 15.65 -2.36 8.75
N GLU A 61 15.10 -3.22 9.60
CA GLU A 61 13.67 -3.46 9.67
C GLU A 61 12.90 -2.16 9.96
N ALA A 62 13.50 -1.26 10.75
CA ALA A 62 12.95 0.06 11.00
C ALA A 62 12.79 0.88 9.71
N GLU A 63 13.73 0.76 8.77
CA GLU A 63 13.67 1.42 7.46
C GLU A 63 12.60 0.81 6.57
N ILE A 64 12.50 -0.53 6.53
CA ILE A 64 11.44 -1.22 5.78
C ILE A 64 10.06 -0.84 6.33
N LYS A 65 9.90 -0.81 7.66
CA LYS A 65 8.66 -0.41 8.32
C LYS A 65 8.30 1.04 8.00
N ALA A 66 9.24 1.97 8.17
CA ALA A 66 9.02 3.38 7.86
C ALA A 66 8.65 3.60 6.38
N PHE A 67 9.26 2.81 5.48
CA PHE A 67 8.93 2.84 4.06
C PHE A 67 7.50 2.35 3.78
N LEU A 68 7.09 1.22 4.35
CA LEU A 68 5.73 0.69 4.21
C LEU A 68 4.69 1.65 4.79
N GLU A 69 4.93 2.20 5.98
CA GLU A 69 4.06 3.20 6.61
C GLU A 69 3.93 4.45 5.73
N SER A 70 5.03 4.93 5.13
CA SER A 70 5.02 6.05 4.20
C SER A 70 4.23 5.76 2.92
N LEU A 71 4.32 4.53 2.40
CA LEU A 71 3.53 4.12 1.24
C LEU A 71 2.04 4.04 1.57
N ILE A 72 1.68 3.39 2.67
CA ILE A 72 0.30 3.30 3.17
C ILE A 72 -0.30 4.71 3.34
N ALA A 73 0.44 5.62 3.98
CA ALA A 73 -0.02 7.00 4.19
C ALA A 73 -0.29 7.73 2.86
N ARG A 74 0.60 7.60 1.87
CA ARG A 74 0.42 8.23 0.55
C ARG A 74 -0.78 7.66 -0.21
N ARG A 75 -0.97 6.35 -0.20
CA ARG A 75 -2.12 5.68 -0.84
C ARG A 75 -3.43 6.07 -0.17
N THR A 76 -3.45 6.11 1.16
CA THR A 76 -4.60 6.56 1.95
C THR A 76 -4.96 8.02 1.66
N ALA A 77 -3.96 8.91 1.56
CA ALA A 77 -4.19 10.31 1.20
C ALA A 77 -4.80 10.45 -0.20
N LYS A 78 -4.32 9.66 -1.18
CA LYS A 78 -4.90 9.66 -2.53
C LYS A 78 -6.33 9.13 -2.55
N ILE A 79 -6.65 8.11 -1.75
CA ILE A 79 -8.04 7.64 -1.58
C ILE A 79 -8.93 8.79 -1.09
N ALA A 80 -8.51 9.51 -0.05
CA ALA A 80 -9.30 10.61 0.50
C ALA A 80 -9.49 11.78 -0.49
N GLU A 81 -8.46 12.09 -1.29
CA GLU A 81 -8.53 13.05 -2.39
C GLU A 81 -9.58 12.64 -3.43
N LEU A 82 -9.55 11.38 -3.87
CA LEU A 82 -10.49 10.84 -4.85
C LEU A 82 -11.91 10.71 -4.32
N GLU A 83 -12.09 10.35 -3.04
CA GLU A 83 -13.40 10.32 -2.38
C GLU A 83 -14.00 11.74 -2.34
N SER A 84 -13.19 12.76 -2.02
CA SER A 84 -13.62 14.17 -2.08
C SER A 84 -13.94 14.64 -3.50
N GLU A 85 -13.16 14.21 -4.49
CA GLU A 85 -13.45 14.48 -5.91
C GLU A 85 -14.80 13.87 -6.31
N PHE A 86 -15.05 12.62 -5.95
CA PHE A 86 -16.29 11.91 -6.25
C PHE A 86 -17.53 12.57 -5.64
N GLU A 87 -17.45 13.00 -4.38
CA GLU A 87 -18.55 13.71 -3.70
C GLU A 87 -18.91 15.05 -4.37
N SER A 88 -17.98 15.63 -5.13
CA SER A 88 -18.17 16.91 -5.82
C SER A 88 -18.75 16.81 -7.25
N LEU A 89 -18.90 15.60 -7.80
CA LEU A 89 -19.37 15.35 -9.18
C LEU A 89 -20.90 15.44 -9.34
#